data_AF-A0A142XBE7-F1
#
_entry.id   AF-A0A142XBE7-F1
#
_cell.length_a   1.000
_cell.length_b   1.000
_cell.length_c   1.000
_cell.angle_alpha   90.00
_cell.angle_beta   90.00
_cell.angle_gamma   90.00
#
_symmetry.space_group_name_H-M   'P 1'
#
loop_
_entity.id
_entity.type
_entity.pdbx_description
1 polymer ?
#
loop_
_entity_poly.entity_id
_entity_poly.type
_entity_poly.pdbx_seq_one_letter_code
_entity_poly.pdbx_strand_id
1 'polypeptide(L)' 'MSDRTNTSYSGMTPAELRTFGEQLYGTEWQTPLARALPVSTRTVSYWLSGDRKIREVIARRIRSLQAEPTGTVE' A
#
# COMPACT_ATOMS: atom_id res chain seq x y z
N MET A 1 29.75 -12.93 -14.78
CA MET A 1 28.84 -11.90 -15.33
C MET A 1 27.54 -11.95 -14.56
N SER A 2 27.28 -10.96 -13.71
CA SER A 2 26.08 -10.86 -12.89
C SER A 2 25.05 -10.00 -13.63
N ASP A 3 24.01 -10.61 -14.19
CA ASP A 3 22.74 -9.93 -14.44
C ASP A 3 21.58 -10.92 -14.27
N ARG A 4 20.96 -10.87 -13.10
CA ARG A 4 19.50 -10.87 -12.90
C ARG A 4 19.24 -10.95 -11.41
N THR A 5 19.08 -9.80 -10.78
CA THR A 5 18.28 -9.67 -9.57
C THR A 5 16.82 -9.99 -9.93
N ASN A 6 16.54 -11.27 -10.14
CA ASN A 6 15.19 -11.83 -10.10
C ASN A 6 14.77 -11.93 -8.64
N THR A 7 14.78 -10.79 -7.94
CA THR A 7 13.91 -10.62 -6.77
C THR A 7 12.52 -10.84 -7.33
N SER A 8 11.87 -11.92 -6.95
CA SER A 8 10.44 -12.11 -7.12
C SER A 8 9.76 -10.89 -6.49
N TYR A 9 9.55 -9.83 -7.29
CA TYR A 9 8.89 -8.59 -6.91
C TYR A 9 7.43 -8.94 -6.65
N SER A 10 7.18 -9.51 -5.48
CA SER A 10 5.84 -9.79 -4.96
C SER A 10 5.22 -8.48 -4.48
N GLY A 11 5.20 -7.48 -5.37
CA GLY A 11 4.58 -6.18 -5.13
C GLY A 11 3.08 -6.37 -4.94
N MET A 12 2.53 -5.66 -3.95
CA MET A 12 1.09 -5.64 -3.67
C MET A 12 0.31 -5.26 -4.93
N THR A 13 -0.80 -5.96 -5.18
CA THR A 13 -1.65 -5.66 -6.34
C THR A 13 -2.54 -4.43 -6.07
N PRO A 14 -3.05 -3.75 -7.12
CA PRO A 14 -4.00 -2.65 -6.95
C PRO A 14 -5.28 -3.05 -6.20
N ALA A 15 -5.76 -4.26 -6.46
CA ALA A 15 -6.93 -4.83 -5.79
C ALA A 15 -6.66 -5.05 -4.29
N GLU A 16 -5.50 -5.62 -3.96
CA GLU A 16 -5.06 -5.75 -2.58
C GLU A 16 -4.95 -4.40 -1.89
N LEU A 17 -4.26 -3.42 -2.51
CA LEU A 17 -4.12 -2.06 -1.98
C LEU A 17 -5.49 -1.46 -1.62
N ARG A 18 -6.47 -1.63 -2.52
CA ARG A 18 -7.83 -1.16 -2.29
C ARG A 18 -8.47 -1.84 -1.09
N THR A 19 -8.47 -3.17 -1.05
CA THR A 19 -9.04 -3.94 0.08
C THR A 19 -8.39 -3.53 1.39
N PHE A 20 -7.07 -3.36 1.42
CA PHE A 20 -6.34 -2.94 2.62
C PHE A 20 -6.70 -1.53 3.06
N GLY A 21 -6.78 -0.59 2.11
CA GLY A 21 -7.20 0.76 2.39
C GLY A 21 -8.63 0.81 2.95
N GLU A 22 -9.58 0.17 2.26
CA GLU A 22 -10.99 0.11 2.66
C GLU A 22 -11.15 -0.52 4.06
N GLN A 23 -10.36 -1.55 4.38
CA GLN A 23 -10.40 -2.20 5.70
C GLN A 23 -9.84 -1.33 6.83
N LEU A 24 -8.78 -0.54 6.56
CA LEU A 24 -8.13 0.30 7.57
C LEU A 24 -8.87 1.62 7.83
N TYR A 25 -9.38 2.24 6.76
CA TYR A 25 -9.84 3.63 6.79
C TYR A 25 -11.27 3.82 6.25
N GLY A 26 -11.92 2.76 5.77
CA GLY A 26 -13.27 2.83 5.20
C GLY A 26 -13.30 3.41 3.77
N THR A 27 -14.43 4.03 3.41
CA THR A 27 -14.75 4.43 2.03
C THR A 27 -13.75 5.44 1.44
N GLU A 28 -13.19 6.34 2.25
CA GLU A 28 -12.27 7.40 1.79
C GLU A 28 -10.80 7.09 2.09
N TRP A 29 -10.41 5.82 2.02
CA TRP A 29 -9.10 5.34 2.46
C TRP A 29 -7.88 5.94 1.74
N GLN A 30 -8.04 6.48 0.53
CA GLN A 30 -6.91 7.01 -0.24
C GLN A 30 -6.21 8.17 0.46
N THR A 31 -6.97 9.10 1.06
CA THR A 31 -6.46 10.28 1.76
C THR A 31 -5.67 9.94 3.04
N PRO A 32 -6.23 9.15 3.99
CA PRO A 32 -5.49 8.75 5.18
C PRO A 32 -4.34 7.80 4.86
N LEU A 33 -4.47 6.89 3.87
CA LEU A 33 -3.35 6.04 3.45
C LEU A 33 -2.21 6.87 2.84
N ALA A 34 -2.54 7.88 2.02
CA ALA A 34 -1.55 8.79 1.47
C ALA A 34 -0.79 9.55 2.58
N ARG A 35 -1.50 10.02 3.62
CA ARG A 35 -0.91 10.64 4.80
C ARG A 35 -0.02 9.68 5.60
N ALA A 36 -0.41 8.40 5.72
CA ALA A 36 0.35 7.39 6.45
C ALA A 36 1.64 6.93 5.74
N LEU A 37 1.68 7.03 4.40
CA LEU A 37 2.81 6.60 3.55
C LEU A 37 3.68 7.75 3.02
N PRO A 38 3.61 8.94 3.63
CA PRO A 38 4.02 10.23 3.06
C PRO A 38 3.96 10.38 1.52
N VAL A 39 2.90 9.86 0.88
CA VAL A 39 2.71 10.00 -0.58
C VAL A 39 1.53 10.91 -0.89
N SER A 40 1.45 11.38 -2.12
CA SER A 40 0.26 12.10 -2.57
C SER A 40 -0.88 11.13 -2.88
N THR A 41 -2.13 11.56 -2.68
CA THR A 41 -3.34 10.81 -3.11
C THR A 41 -3.27 10.45 -4.60
N ARG A 42 -2.70 11.34 -5.42
CA ARG A 42 -2.46 11.07 -6.84
C ARG A 42 -1.56 9.85 -7.07
N THR A 43 -0.55 9.64 -6.23
CA THR A 43 0.32 8.44 -6.27
C THR A 43 -0.48 7.18 -5.96
N VAL A 44 -1.39 7.24 -4.99
CA VAL A 44 -2.30 6.14 -4.65
C VAL A 44 -3.22 5.81 -5.85
N SER A 45 -3.74 6.82 -6.54
CA SER A 45 -4.49 6.58 -7.79
C SER A 45 -3.64 5.94 -8.89
N TYR A 46 -2.38 6.35 -9.08
CA TYR A 46 -1.49 5.70 -10.06
C TYR A 46 -1.23 4.22 -9.71
N TRP A 47 -1.17 3.88 -8.42
CA TRP A 47 -1.07 2.48 -7.98
C TRP A 47 -2.35 1.70 -8.24
N LEU A 48 -3.51 2.33 -8.02
CA LEU A 48 -4.82 1.73 -8.31
C LEU A 48 -5.03 1.46 -9.81
N SER A 49 -4.59 2.38 -10.66
CA SER A 49 -4.66 2.21 -12.12
C SER A 49 -3.63 1.20 -12.65
N GLY A 50 -2.70 0.74 -11.82
CA GLY A 50 -1.59 -0.12 -12.24
C GLY A 50 -0.52 0.59 -13.08
N ASP A 51 -0.66 1.90 -13.28
CA ASP A 51 0.29 2.75 -13.99
C ASP A 51 1.67 2.77 -13.29
N ARG A 52 1.63 2.75 -11.96
CA ARG A 52 2.83 2.55 -11.13
C ARG A 52 2.75 1.27 -10.33
N LYS A 53 3.83 0.48 -10.40
CA LYS A 53 4.00 -0.68 -9.52
C LYS A 53 4.27 -0.24 -8.09
N ILE A 54 3.60 -0.88 -7.13
CA ILE A 54 3.86 -0.68 -5.70
C ILE A 54 5.15 -1.40 -5.36
N ARG A 55 6.14 -0.66 -4.85
CA ARG A 55 7.41 -1.24 -4.41
C ARG A 55 7.18 -2.10 -3.17
N GLU A 56 7.94 -3.18 -3.03
CA GLU A 56 7.83 -4.09 -1.88
C GLU A 56 7.98 -3.36 -0.53
N VAL A 57 8.85 -2.35 -0.44
CA VAL A 57 9.02 -1.53 0.77
C VAL A 57 7.71 -0.85 1.19
N ILE A 58 6.95 -0.34 0.22
CA ILE A 58 5.63 0.28 0.46
C ILE A 58 4.60 -0.78 0.82
N ALA A 59 4.55 -1.88 0.07
CA ALA A 59 3.66 -3.01 0.36
C ALA A 59 3.87 -3.55 1.78
N ARG A 60 5.13 -3.70 2.21
CA ARG A 60 5.49 -4.10 3.58
C ARG A 60 5.02 -3.08 4.60
N ARG A 61 5.18 -1.77 4.34
CA ARG A 61 4.69 -0.72 5.23
C ARG A 61 3.17 -0.75 5.38
N ILE A 62 2.43 -0.94 4.28
CA ILE A 62 0.96 -1.06 4.29
C ILE A 62 0.52 -2.28 5.11
N ARG A 63 1.19 -3.43 4.92
CA ARG A 63 0.92 -4.64 5.73
C ARG A 63 1.25 -4.45 7.21
N SER A 64 2.30 -3.70 7.53
CA SER A 64 2.64 -3.37 8.93
C SER A 64 1.56 -2.51 9.61
N LEU A 65 0.87 -1.62 8.87
CA LEU A 65 -0.23 -0.83 9.43
C LEU A 65 -1.44 -1.69 9.84
N GLN A 66 -1.59 -2.90 9.30
CA GLN A 66 -2.61 -3.86 9.73
C GLN A 66 -2.21 -4.66 10.98
N ALA A 67 -0.91 -4.84 11.20
CA ALA A 67 -0.39 -5.63 12.32
C ALA A 67 -0.41 -4.86 13.64
N GLU A 68 -0.57 -3.53 13.58
CA GLU A 68 -1.00 -2.75 14.72
C GLU A 68 -2.54 -2.74 14.69
N PRO A 69 -3.23 -3.64 15.43
CA PRO A 69 -4.59 -3.33 15.79
C PRO A 69 -4.47 -2.03 16.58
N THR A 70 -4.94 -0.94 16.00
CA THR A 70 -5.30 0.23 16.79
C THR A 70 -6.40 -0.24 17.73
N GLY A 71 -5.98 -0.79 18.87
CA GLY A 71 -6.73 -0.74 20.10
C GLY A 71 -6.82 0.74 20.47
N THR A 72 -7.82 1.40 19.91
CA THR A 72 -8.49 2.51 20.56
C THR A 72 -9.75 1.86 21.12
N VAL A 73 -9.70 1.34 22.36
CA VAL A 73 -10.25 2.02 23.54
C VAL A 73 -11.29 3.07 23.16
N GLU A 74 -12.58 2.69 23.12
CA GLU A 74 -13.70 3.38 23.78
C GLU A 74 -14.89 2.40 23.88
#